data_AF-A0A4R1YZ12-F1
#
_entry.id   AF-A0A4R1YZ12-F1
#
_cell.length_a   1.000
_cell.length_b   1.000
_cell.length_c   1.000
_cell.angle_alpha   90.00
_cell.angle_beta   90.00
_cell.angle_gamma   90.00
#
_symmetry.space_group_name_H-M   'P 1'
#
loop_
_entity.id
_entity.type
_entity.pdbx_description
1 polymer ?
#
loop_
_entity_poly.entity_id
_entity_poly.type
_entity_poly.pdbx_seq_one_letter_code
_entity_poly.pdbx_strand_id
1 'polypeptide(L)' 'MANCRECGKSLGLFGSKSGALCENCALVLEAEQMFQDIKALEEKGLSREEIAAAVWKRDTGTGQG' A
#
# COMPACT_ATOMS: atom_id res chain seq x y z
N MET A 1 15.69 2.24 20.22
CA MET A 1 14.23 2.23 19.99
C MET A 1 14.02 2.80 18.59
N ALA A 2 13.42 2.03 17.68
CA ALA A 2 13.13 2.52 16.33
C ALA A 2 11.82 3.31 16.35
N ASN A 3 11.72 4.37 15.55
CA ASN A 3 10.50 5.14 15.38
C ASN A 3 9.97 4.96 13.95
N CYS A 4 8.65 4.97 13.79
CA CYS A 4 8.01 5.01 12.48
C CYS A 4 8.53 6.22 11.71
N ARG A 5 9.00 6.03 10.47
CA ARG A 5 9.55 7.12 9.68
C ARG A 5 8.53 8.21 9.31
N GLU A 6 7.24 7.88 9.23
CA GLU A 6 6.19 8.83 8.84
C GLU A 6 5.59 9.57 10.03
N CYS A 7 5.22 8.85 11.09
CA CYS A 7 4.47 9.44 12.22
C CYS A 7 5.25 9.52 13.53
N GLY A 8 6.51 9.07 13.56
CA GLY A 8 7.36 9.13 14.75
C GLY A 8 6.97 8.17 15.89
N LYS A 9 5.90 7.37 15.73
CA LYS A 9 5.46 6.39 16.73
C LYS A 9 6.58 5.39 17.05
N SER A 10 6.85 5.16 18.33
CA SER A 10 7.82 4.15 18.77
C SER A 10 7.42 2.76 18.30
N LEU A 11 8.32 2.08 17.61
CA LEU A 11 8.19 0.70 17.18
C LEU A 11 8.80 -0.22 18.25
N GLY A 12 8.10 -1.32 18.58
CA GLY A 12 8.60 -2.34 19.50
C GLY A 12 9.85 -3.07 18.97
N LEU A 13 10.40 -4.00 19.76
CA LEU A 13 11.64 -4.75 19.46
C LEU A 13 11.69 -5.40 18.07
N PHE A 14 10.53 -5.73 17.48
CA PHE A 14 10.42 -6.35 16.15
C PHE A 14 10.41 -5.36 14.97
N GLY A 15 10.29 -4.04 15.22
CA GLY A 15 10.31 -2.99 14.19
C GLY A 15 11.69 -2.38 13.93
N SER A 16 12.75 -3.05 14.36
CA SER A 16 14.10 -2.47 14.51
C SER A 16 14.93 -2.38 13.23
N LYS A 17 14.31 -2.28 12.05
CA LYS A 17 15.03 -1.95 10.80
C LYS A 17 14.91 -0.45 10.53
N SER A 18 16.03 0.21 10.24
CA SER A 18 16.05 1.62 9.86
C SER A 18 15.09 1.85 8.68
N GLY A 19 14.16 2.80 8.82
CA GLY A 19 13.15 3.09 7.79
C GLY A 19 11.83 2.30 7.90
N ALA A 20 11.61 1.57 8.98
CA ALA A 20 10.36 0.85 9.23
C ALA A 20 9.16 1.80 9.44
N LEU A 21 8.01 1.33 8.98
CA LEU A 21 6.70 1.96 9.18
C LEU A 21 5.97 1.24 10.33
N CYS A 22 5.12 1.97 11.06
CA CYS A 22 4.12 1.30 11.88
C CYS A 22 3.01 0.73 10.97
N GLU A 23 2.29 -0.28 11.46
CA GLU A 23 1.21 -0.95 10.71
C GLU A 23 0.23 0.04 10.07
N ASN A 24 -0.22 1.05 10.82
CA ASN A 24 -1.13 2.07 10.29
C ASN A 24 -0.51 2.86 9.13
N CYS A 25 0.74 3.28 9.24
CA CYS A 25 1.40 4.03 8.17
C CYS A 25 1.69 3.16 6.95
N ALA A 26 1.95 1.85 7.14
CA ALA A 26 2.05 0.91 6.04
C ALA A 26 0.71 0.77 5.30
N LEU A 27 -0.38 0.53 6.03
CA LEU A 27 -1.72 0.40 5.46
C LEU A 27 -2.19 1.66 4.73
N VAL A 28 -1.88 2.85 5.26
CA VAL A 28 -2.21 4.12 4.60
C VAL A 28 -1.46 4.26 3.28
N LEU A 29 -0.15 3.98 3.26
CA LEU A 29 0.64 4.05 2.03
C LEU A 29 0.17 3.04 0.97
N GLU A 30 -0.21 1.84 1.39
CA GLU A 30 -0.80 0.84 0.50
C GLU A 30 -2.14 1.32 -0.08
N ALA A 31 -3.00 1.92 0.75
CA ALA A 31 -4.26 2.50 0.31
C ALA A 31 -4.04 3.67 -0.68
N GLU A 32 -3.11 4.58 -0.39
CA GLU A 32 -2.76 5.69 -1.27
C GLU A 32 -2.26 5.18 -2.63
N GLN A 33 -1.40 4.16 -2.63
CA GLN A 33 -0.93 3.54 -3.87
C GLN A 33 -2.10 2.94 -4.67
N MET A 34 -3.02 2.22 -4.03
CA MET A 34 -4.22 1.70 -4.69
C MET A 34 -5.08 2.81 -5.30
N PHE A 35 -5.27 3.94 -4.60
CA PHE A 35 -6.01 5.08 -5.12
C PHE A 35 -5.35 5.71 -6.35
N GLN A 36 -4.02 5.85 -6.34
CA GLN A 36 -3.29 6.39 -7.49
C GLN A 36 -3.39 5.46 -8.70
N ASP A 37 -3.32 4.14 -8.48
CA ASP A 37 -3.50 3.16 -9.55
C ASP A 37 -4.91 3.21 -10.15
N ILE A 38 -5.94 3.35 -9.32
CA ILE A 38 -7.33 3.53 -9.80
C ILE A 38 -7.42 4.78 -10.67
N LYS A 39 -6.92 5.93 -10.19
CA LYS A 39 -6.95 7.18 -10.94
C LYS A 39 -6.23 7.05 -12.28
N ALA A 40 -5.05 6.43 -12.31
CA ALA A 40 -4.30 6.24 -13.54
C ALA A 40 -5.03 5.35 -14.56
N LEU A 41 -5.92 4.46 -14.11
CA LEU A 41 -6.78 3.66 -14.98
C LEU A 41 -8.01 4.46 -15.45
N GLU A 42 -8.60 5.28 -14.57
CA GLU A 42 -9.67 6.22 -14.95
C GLU A 42 -9.19 7.22 -16.02
N GLU A 43 -7.98 7.77 -15.87
CA GLU A 43 -7.37 8.68 -16.85
C GLU A 43 -7.11 8.03 -18.21
N LYS A 44 -6.95 6.70 -18.25
CA LYS A 44 -6.85 5.93 -19.50
C LYS A 44 -8.21 5.69 -20.17
N GLY A 45 -9.31 6.13 -19.55
CA GLY A 45 -10.66 5.94 -20.05
C GLY A 45 -11.21 4.53 -19.88
N LEU A 46 -10.63 3.72 -18.97
CA LEU A 46 -11.12 2.37 -18.69
C LEU A 46 -12.48 2.43 -18.01
N SER A 47 -13.34 1.47 -18.33
CA SER A 47 -14.62 1.32 -17.64
C SER A 47 -14.42 0.85 -16.20
N ARG A 48 -15.44 1.09 -15.37
CA ARG A 48 -15.45 0.64 -13.97
C ARG A 48 -15.21 -0.87 -13.83
N GLU A 49 -15.73 -1.66 -14.75
CA GLU A 49 -15.57 -3.12 -14.76
C GLU A 49 -14.12 -3.53 -15.06
N GLU A 50 -13.47 -2.84 -15.99
CA GLU A 50 -12.05 -3.06 -16.33
C GLU A 50 -11.13 -2.61 -15.19
N ILE A 51 -11.43 -1.48 -14.55
CA ILE A 51 -10.71 -0.99 -13.37
C ILE A 51 -10.82 -1.99 -12.22
N ALA A 52 -12.04 -2.45 -11.91
CA ALA A 52 -12.26 -3.43 -10.85
C ALA A 52 -11.48 -4.72 -11.13
N ALA A 53 -11.49 -5.23 -12.37
CA ALA A 53 -10.72 -6.40 -12.75
C ALA A 53 -9.21 -6.18 -12.61
N ALA A 54 -8.68 -5.00 -12.96
CA ALA A 54 -7.26 -4.70 -12.85
C ALA A 54 -6.78 -4.56 -11.39
N VAL A 55 -7.58 -3.93 -10.54
CA VAL A 55 -7.28 -3.72 -9.13
C VAL A 55 -7.39 -5.03 -8.35
N TRP A 56 -8.46 -5.81 -8.53
CA TRP A 56 -8.66 -7.08 -7.80
C TRP A 56 -7.76 -8.21 -8.28
N LYS A 57 -7.32 -8.24 -9.55
CA LYS A 57 -6.36 -9.26 -10.01
C LYS A 57 -5.00 -9.16 -9.35
N ARG A 58 -4.58 -7.98 -8.88
CA ARG A 58 -3.33 -7.82 -8.12
C ARG A 58 -3.35 -8.61 -6.81
N ASP A 59 -4.51 -8.81 -6.20
CA ASP A 59 -4.66 -9.58 -4.96
C ASP A 59 -4.38 -11.08 -5.18
N THR A 60 -4.71 -11.61 -6.36
CA THR A 60 -4.42 -13.01 -6.73
C THR A 60 -2.97 -13.29 -7.13
N GLY A 61 -2.13 -12.24 -7.22
CA GLY A 61 -0.73 -12.34 -7.67
C GLY A 61 0.31 -12.24 -6.56
N THR A 62 -0.07 -11.90 -5.32
CA THR A 62 0.89 -11.72 -4.21
C THR A 62 0.92 -12.95 -3.31
N GLY A 63 1.22 -14.08 -3.94
CA GLY A 63 1.48 -15.37 -3.32
C GLY A 63 2.56 -16.10 -4.11
N GLN A 64 3.73 -15.48 -4.28
CA GLN A 64 4.93 -16.13 -4.79
C GLN A 64 6.16 -15.56 -4.06
N GLY A 65 6.73 -16.38 -3.17
CA GLY A 65 7.98 -16.13 -2.44
C GLY A 65 7.94 -16.64 -1.01
#